data_AF-A0A257MQD7-F1
#
_entry.id   AF-A0A257MQD7-F1
#
_cell.length_a   1.000
_cell.length_b   1.000
_cell.length_c   1.000
_cell.angle_alpha   90.00
_cell.angle_beta   90.00
_cell.angle_gamma   90.00
#
_symmetry.space_group_name_H-M   'P 1'
#
loop_
_entity.id
_entity.type
_entity.pdbx_description
1 polymer ?
#
loop_
_entity_poly.entity_id
_entity_poly.type
_entity_poly.pdbx_seq_one_letter_code
_entity_poly.pdbx_strand_id
1 'polypeptide(L)' 'MIRIISLDMDGTLMKSRFVDKVWMEGIPALYAERTGLDFPAAKEHVIGEYARVGSDRME' A
#
# COMPACT_ATOMS: atom_id res chain seq x y z
N MET A 1 25.34 19.18 -4.90
CA MET A 1 25.58 17.90 -4.17
C MET A 1 24.22 17.30 -3.85
N ILE A 2 23.93 16.08 -4.31
CA ILE A 2 22.72 15.34 -3.89
C ILE A 2 22.92 14.92 -2.43
N ARG A 3 21.90 15.11 -1.58
CA ARG A 3 21.99 14.84 -0.12
C ARG A 3 21.26 13.57 0.32
N ILE A 4 20.20 13.18 -0.38
CA ILE A 4 19.39 12.00 -0.06
C ILE A 4 18.98 11.35 -1.37
N ILE A 5 19.02 10.02 -1.40
CA ILE A 5 18.50 9.19 -2.48
C ILE A 5 17.50 8.23 -1.83
N SER A 6 16.29 8.16 -2.39
CA SER A 6 15.28 7.17 -2.03
C SER A 6 15.23 6.12 -3.14
N LEU A 7 15.20 4.85 -2.76
CA LEU A 7 15.21 3.70 -3.67
C LEU A 7 14.01 2.82 -3.34
N ASP A 8 13.23 2.48 -4.37
CA ASP A 8 12.30 1.36 -4.30
C ASP A 8 13.06 0.04 -4.56
N MET A 9 12.69 -0.99 -3.82
CA MET A 9 13.34 -2.30 -3.85
C MET A 9 12.41 -3.39 -4.39
N ASP A 10 11.14 -3.06 -4.68
CA ASP A 10 10.20 -3.99 -5.29
C ASP A 10 10.71 -4.49 -6.64
N GLY A 11 10.48 -5.77 -6.93
CA GLY A 11 10.96 -6.44 -8.13
C GLY A 11 12.48 -6.58 -8.26
N THR A 12 13.28 -6.01 -7.34
CA THR A 12 14.75 -5.98 -7.43
C THR A 12 15.40 -6.88 -6.39
N LEU A 13 15.19 -6.57 -5.10
CA LEU A 13 15.69 -7.36 -3.96
C LEU A 13 14.57 -7.99 -3.15
N MET A 14 13.34 -7.50 -3.32
CA MET A 14 12.15 -8.02 -2.68
C MET A 14 11.25 -8.72 -3.70
N LYS A 15 10.65 -9.84 -3.28
CA LYS A 15 9.62 -10.51 -4.07
C LYS A 15 8.31 -9.73 -3.93
N SER A 16 7.55 -9.60 -5.02
CA SER A 16 6.25 -8.91 -5.03
C SER A 16 5.28 -9.42 -3.96
N ARG A 17 5.40 -10.70 -3.57
CA ARG A 17 4.63 -11.26 -2.44
C ARG A 17 4.78 -10.47 -1.13
N PHE A 18 5.95 -9.92 -0.83
CA PHE A 18 6.13 -9.10 0.37
C PHE A 18 5.32 -7.80 0.26
N VAL A 19 5.39 -7.15 -0.90
CA VAL A 19 4.66 -5.92 -1.21
C VAL A 19 3.16 -6.18 -1.15
N ASP A 20 2.67 -7.28 -1.75
CA ASP A 20 1.28 -7.70 -1.66
C ASP A 20 0.83 -7.89 -0.20
N LYS A 21 1.65 -8.53 0.64
CA LYS A 21 1.33 -8.72 2.06
C LYS A 21 1.21 -7.40 2.80
N VAL A 22 2.08 -6.42 2.52
CA VAL A 22 2.00 -5.11 3.16
C VAL A 22 0.75 -4.36 2.68
N TRP A 23 0.55 -4.22 1.37
CA TRP A 23 -0.49 -3.37 0.80
C TRP A 23 -1.90 -3.99 0.85
N MET A 24 -2.02 -5.31 0.72
CA MET A 24 -3.31 -5.99 0.59
C MET A 24 -3.80 -6.66 1.88
N GLU A 25 -2.94 -6.73 2.91
CA GLU A 25 -3.27 -7.35 4.19
C GLU A 25 -2.84 -6.47 5.38
N GLY A 26 -1.56 -6.09 5.48
CA GLY A 26 -1.05 -5.33 6.62
C GLY A 26 -1.71 -3.96 6.80
N ILE A 27 -1.69 -3.13 5.75
CA ILE A 27 -2.30 -1.80 5.78
C ILE A 27 -3.82 -1.88 6.00
N PRO A 28 -4.58 -2.72 5.26
CA PRO A 28 -6.00 -2.93 5.53
C PRO A 28 -6.31 -3.39 6.96
N ALA A 29 -5.51 -4.29 7.54
CA ALA A 29 -5.71 -4.77 8.91
C ALA A 29 -5.50 -3.65 9.94
N LEU A 30 -4.42 -2.88 9.79
CA LEU A 30 -4.17 -1.72 10.66
C LEU A 30 -5.24 -0.64 10.52
N TYR A 31 -5.77 -0.45 9.31
CA TYR A 31 -6.88 0.46 9.08
C TYR A 31 -8.15 -0.03 9.78
N ALA A 32 -8.49 -1.32 9.63
CA ALA A 32 -9.62 -1.96 10.28
C ALA A 32 -9.58 -1.78 11.80
N GLU A 33 -8.42 -2.06 12.41
CA GLU A 33 -8.20 -1.87 13.86
C GLU A 33 -8.41 -0.43 14.29
N ARG A 34 -7.91 0.53 13.50
CA ARG A 34 -8.01 1.96 13.81
C ARG A 34 -9.44 2.50 13.68
N THR A 35 -10.23 1.99 12.73
CA THR A 35 -11.56 2.53 12.42
C THR A 35 -12.70 1.67 12.98
N GLY A 36 -12.40 0.50 13.52
CA GLY A 36 -13.42 -0.47 13.97
C GLY A 36 -14.20 -1.11 12.82
N LEU A 37 -13.66 -1.09 11.60
CA LEU A 37 -14.25 -1.78 10.45
C LEU A 37 -13.88 -3.26 10.47
N ASP A 38 -14.67 -4.09 9.81
CA ASP A 38 -14.22 -5.43 9.49
C ASP A 38 -13.13 -5.39 8.39
N PHE A 39 -12.35 -6.47 8.32
CA PHE A 39 -11.23 -6.53 7.37
C PHE A 39 -11.66 -6.38 5.90
N PRO A 40 -12.72 -7.04 5.40
CA PRO A 40 -13.19 -6.85 4.04
C PRO A 40 -13.53 -5.39 3.71
N ALA A 41 -14.29 -4.70 4.56
CA ALA A 41 -14.67 -3.31 4.35
C ALA A 41 -13.46 -2.37 4.41
N ALA A 42 -12.55 -2.59 5.36
CA ALA A 42 -11.31 -1.83 5.46
C ALA A 42 -10.43 -2.01 4.23
N LYS A 43 -10.33 -3.24 3.70
CA LYS A 43 -9.55 -3.55 2.50
C LYS A 43 -10.13 -2.88 1.26
N GLU A 44 -11.44 -2.97 1.07
CA GLU A 44 -12.12 -2.29 -0.03
C GLU A 44 -11.90 -0.78 0.02
N HIS A 45 -12.03 -0.18 1.21
CA HIS A 45 -11.82 1.25 1.40
C HIS A 45 -10.38 1.69 1.07
N VAL A 46 -9.38 1.01 1.64
CA VAL A 46 -7.96 1.35 1.42
C VAL A 46 -7.58 1.21 -0.05
N ILE A 47 -7.98 0.11 -0.71
CA ILE A 47 -7.69 -0.10 -2.13
C ILE A 47 -8.43 0.91 -3.00
N GLY A 48 -9.69 1.24 -2.66
CA GLY A 48 -10.47 2.25 -3.35
C GLY A 48 -9.80 3.63 -3.30
N GLU A 49 -9.31 4.04 -2.13
CA GLU A 49 -8.57 5.30 -1.98
C GLU A 49 -7.25 5.29 -2.75
N TYR A 50 -6.51 4.18 -2.71
CA TYR A 50 -5.28 4.03 -3.49
C TYR A 50 -5.57 4.15 -5.00
N ALA A 51 -6.59 3.44 -5.49
CA ALA A 51 -6.99 3.48 -6.89
C ALA A 51 -7.43 4.88 -7.30
N ARG A 52 -8.20 5.59 -6.46
CA ARG A 52 -8.67 6.97 -6.69
C ARG A 52 -7.53 7.97 -6.83
N VAL A 53 -6.45 7.81 -6.05
CA VAL A 53 -5.28 8.69 -6.11
C VAL A 53 -4.33 8.30 -7.24
N GLY A 54 -4.21 7.00 -7.54
CA GLY A 54 -3.28 6.45 -8.53
C GLY A 54 -3.77 6.46 -9.97
N SER A 55 -5.07 6.62 -10.23
CA SER A 55 -5.64 6.51 -11.59
C SER A 55 -5.17 7.60 -12.55
N ASP A 56 -4.71 8.74 -12.04
CA ASP A 56 -4.35 9.92 -12.85
C ASP A 56 -2.89 10.38 -12.68
N ARG A 57 -2.03 9.57 -12.05
CA ARG A 57 -0.63 9.95 -11.80
C ARG A 57 0.31 9.21 -12.76
N MET A 58 0.85 9.92 -13.74
CA MET A 58 2.11 9.49 -14.37
C MET A 58 3.22 9.64 -13.32
N GLU A 59 3.84 8.53 -12.97
CA GLU A 59 5.13 8.49 -12.27
C GLU A 59 6.28 8.94 -13.18
#